data_AF-A0A7Y2Z7R9-F1
#
_entry.id   AF-A0A7Y2Z7R9-F1
#
_cell.length_a   1.000
_cell.length_b   1.000
_cell.length_c   1.000
_cell.angle_alpha   90.00
_cell.angle_beta   90.00
_cell.angle_gamma   90.00
#
_symmetry.space_group_name_H-M   'P 1'
#
loop_
_entity.id
_entity.type
_entity.pdbx_description
1 polymer ?
#
loop_
_entity_poly.entity_id
_entity_poly.type
_entity_poly.pdbx_seq_one_letter_code
_entity_poly.pdbx_strand_id
1 'polypeptide(L)'
;MLRKKPKKKLTPLQENRLLKIIITLVVLTIAWLLFAPGSGVYSLVKQNNRMAELERQTEALIKSNEELQAEIERLKHDQAYLEQVAREKYGLLKKNERVFDFSKDGD
;
A
#
# COMPACT_ATOMS: atom_id res chain seq x y z
N MET A 1 -4.82 56.53 41.24
CA MET A 1 -3.85 55.56 41.81
C MET A 1 -4.44 54.15 41.75
N LEU A 2 -3.90 53.25 40.93
CA LEU A 2 -4.38 51.86 40.83
C LEU A 2 -3.79 51.02 41.97
N ARG A 3 -4.61 50.64 42.95
CA ARG A 3 -4.23 49.72 44.03
C ARG A 3 -4.01 48.32 43.45
N LYS A 4 -2.76 47.85 43.37
CA LYS A 4 -2.46 46.43 43.10
C LYS A 4 -2.94 45.60 44.30
N LYS A 5 -3.86 44.67 44.06
CA LYS A 5 -4.31 43.71 45.09
C LYS A 5 -3.15 42.78 45.48
N PRO A 6 -3.00 42.42 46.77
CA PRO A 6 -1.91 41.57 47.23
C PRO A 6 -2.05 40.16 46.62
N LYS A 7 -0.96 39.64 46.03
CA LYS A 7 -0.92 38.28 45.51
C LYS A 7 -0.95 37.31 46.69
N LYS A 8 -2.09 36.66 46.93
CA LYS A 8 -2.22 35.61 47.95
C LYS A 8 -1.37 34.42 47.51
N LYS A 9 -0.38 34.04 48.32
CA LYS A 9 0.43 32.83 48.08
C LYS A 9 -0.49 31.62 48.14
N LEU A 10 -0.40 30.74 47.14
CA LEU A 10 -1.21 29.53 47.08
C LEU A 10 -0.79 28.62 48.24
N THR A 11 -1.74 27.89 48.81
CA THR A 11 -1.41 26.86 49.81
C THR A 11 -0.70 25.68 49.12
N PRO A 12 0.21 24.95 49.78
CA PRO A 12 0.99 23.87 49.13
C PRO A 12 0.09 22.77 48.52
N LEU A 13 -1.09 22.56 49.09
CA LEU A 13 -2.11 21.66 48.56
C LEU A 13 -2.73 22.17 47.25
N GLN A 14 -2.93 23.48 47.11
CA GLN A 14 -3.44 24.10 45.88
C GLN A 14 -2.39 24.07 44.76
N GLU A 15 -1.12 24.31 45.09
CA GLU A 15 -0.02 24.23 44.12
C GLU A 15 0.15 22.81 43.56
N ASN A 16 0.11 21.78 44.42
CA ASN A 16 0.19 20.39 43.95
C ASN A 16 -1.01 19.97 43.08
N ARG A 17 -2.22 20.47 43.38
CA ARG A 17 -3.41 20.20 42.54
C ARG A 17 -3.30 20.89 41.18
N LEU A 18 -2.84 22.14 41.16
CA LEU A 18 -2.60 22.88 39.92
C LEU A 18 -1.51 22.23 39.06
N LEU A 19 -0.40 21.82 39.66
CA LEU A 19 0.67 21.10 38.97
C LEU A 19 0.17 19.79 38.36
N LYS A 20 -0.61 19.00 39.11
CA LYS A 20 -1.23 17.77 38.58
C LYS A 20 -2.13 18.07 37.38
N ILE A 21 -2.99 19.09 37.46
CA ILE A 21 -3.88 19.49 36.36
C ILE A 21 -3.07 19.90 35.12
N ILE A 22 -2.00 20.68 35.30
CA ILE A 22 -1.12 21.10 34.21
C ILE A 22 -0.46 19.88 33.57
N ILE A 23 0.09 18.96 34.37
CA ILE A 23 0.70 17.73 33.85
C ILE A 23 -0.33 16.90 33.09
N THR A 24 -1.53 16.72 33.64
CA THR A 24 -2.61 16.00 32.95
C THR A 24 -2.97 16.65 31.62
N LEU A 25 -3.10 17.98 31.58
CA LEU A 25 -3.37 18.71 30.34
C LEU A 25 -2.25 18.54 29.31
N VAL A 26 -0.98 18.59 29.73
CA VAL A 26 0.16 18.38 28.85
C VAL A 26 0.19 16.96 28.28
N VAL A 27 -0.09 15.95 29.12
CA VAL A 27 -0.18 14.56 28.66
C VAL A 27 -1.32 14.38 27.67
N LEU A 28 -2.47 14.99 27.93
CA LEU A 28 -3.63 14.93 27.03
C LEU A 28 -3.36 15.66 25.70
N THR A 29 -2.66 16.79 25.69
CA THR A 29 -2.30 17.49 24.45
C THR A 29 -1.28 16.70 23.64
N ILE A 30 -0.29 16.07 24.28
CA ILE A 30 0.67 15.18 23.59
C ILE A 30 -0.05 13.96 23.03
N ALA A 31 -0.90 13.32 23.82
CA ALA A 31 -1.71 12.19 23.35
C ALA A 31 -2.60 12.61 22.17
N TRP A 32 -3.24 13.77 22.24
CA TRP A 32 -4.02 14.31 21.13
C TRP A 32 -3.15 14.54 19.89
N LEU A 33 -1.97 15.14 20.00
CA LEU A 33 -1.08 15.35 18.85
C LEU A 33 -0.59 14.04 18.21
N LEU A 34 -0.39 12.98 19.00
CA LEU A 34 0.03 11.68 18.49
C LEU A 34 -1.11 10.90 17.84
N PHE A 35 -2.30 10.94 18.44
CA PHE A 35 -3.46 10.13 18.04
C PHE A 35 -4.55 10.93 17.29
N ALA A 36 -4.35 12.22 17.02
CA ALA A 36 -5.33 13.04 16.33
C ALA A 36 -5.58 12.48 14.91
N PRO A 37 -6.85 12.19 14.57
CA PRO A 37 -7.20 11.72 13.25
C PRO A 37 -6.92 12.82 12.21
N GLY A 38 -5.94 12.59 11.34
CA GLY A 38 -5.62 13.45 10.20
C GLY A 38 -4.39 14.35 10.37
N SER A 39 -3.87 14.54 11.59
CA SER A 39 -2.70 15.40 11.86
C SER A 39 -1.60 14.73 12.69
N GLY A 40 -1.82 13.50 13.16
CA GLY A 40 -0.81 12.76 13.91
C GLY A 40 0.34 12.23 13.06
N VAL A 41 1.51 12.05 13.68
CA VAL A 41 2.70 11.43 13.06
C VAL A 41 2.38 10.04 12.49
N TYR A 42 1.47 9.31 13.14
CA TYR A 42 1.03 8.00 12.67
C TYR A 42 0.34 8.04 11.30
N SER A 43 -0.50 9.06 11.04
CA SER A 43 -1.13 9.22 9.72
C SER A 43 -0.11 9.55 8.63
N LEU A 44 0.93 10.33 8.94
CA LEU A 44 1.99 10.65 7.99
C LEU A 44 2.79 9.41 7.59
N VAL A 45 3.20 8.59 8.57
CA VAL A 45 3.91 7.33 8.29
C VAL A 45 3.03 6.38 7.48
N LYS A 46 1.73 6.26 7.82
CA LYS A 46 0.79 5.43 7.07
C LYS A 46 0.58 5.92 5.64
N GLN A 47 0.55 7.24 5.43
CA GLN A 47 0.41 7.84 4.10
C GLN A 47 1.67 7.60 3.27
N ASN A 48 2.86 7.80 3.82
CA ASN A 48 4.12 7.52 3.13
C ASN A 48 4.24 6.05 2.72
N ASN A 49 3.88 5.12 3.61
CA ASN A 49 3.89 3.69 3.27
C ASN A 49 2.88 3.37 2.15
N ARG A 50 1.71 4.00 2.15
CA ARG A 50 0.73 3.85 1.06
C ARG A 50 1.23 4.40 -0.25
N MET A 51 1.93 5.55 -0.23
CA MET A 51 2.54 6.12 -1.43
C MET A 51 3.60 5.18 -2.02
N ALA A 52 4.53 4.70 -1.18
CA ALA A 52 5.57 3.76 -1.62
C ALA A 52 4.97 2.45 -2.18
N GLU A 53 3.89 1.95 -1.57
CA GLU A 53 3.18 0.78 -2.07
C GLU A 53 2.51 1.04 -3.43
N LEU A 54 1.84 2.18 -3.59
CA LEU A 54 1.23 2.59 -4.86
C LEU A 54 2.26 2.79 -5.96
N GLU A 55 3.42 3.37 -5.65
CA GLU A 55 4.52 3.52 -6.60
C GLU A 55 5.01 2.15 -7.09
N ARG A 56 5.24 1.21 -6.18
CA ARG A 56 5.63 -0.17 -6.55
C ARG A 56 4.59 -0.87 -7.41
N GLN A 57 3.31 -0.71 -7.08
CA GLN A 57 2.23 -1.28 -7.89
C GLN A 57 2.19 -0.66 -9.28
N THR A 58 2.43 0.65 -9.37
CA THR A 58 2.49 1.36 -10.65
C THR A 58 3.65 0.85 -11.51
N GLU A 59 4.85 0.73 -10.94
CA GLU A 59 6.01 0.17 -11.65
C GLU A 59 5.78 -1.27 -12.11
N ALA A 60 5.20 -2.12 -11.25
CA ALA A 60 4.85 -3.50 -11.61
C ALA A 60 3.83 -3.56 -12.75
N LEU A 61 2.81 -2.69 -12.73
CA LEU A 61 1.81 -2.61 -13.79
C LEU A 61 2.40 -2.12 -15.11
N ILE A 62 3.28 -1.12 -15.07
CA ILE A 62 3.99 -0.62 -16.26
C ILE A 62 4.78 -1.77 -16.90
N LYS A 63 5.59 -2.47 -16.10
CA LYS A 63 6.39 -3.60 -16.58
C LYS A 63 5.50 -4.71 -17.17
N SER A 64 4.42 -5.07 -16.48
CA SER A 64 3.48 -6.07 -17.00
C SER A 64 2.83 -5.62 -18.31
N ASN A 65 2.52 -4.33 -18.45
CA ASN A 65 1.97 -3.78 -19.68
C ASN A 65 2.97 -3.88 -20.83
N GLU A 66 4.23 -3.52 -20.60
CA GLU A 66 5.31 -3.64 -21.59
C GLU A 66 5.51 -5.10 -22.04
N GLU A 67 5.54 -6.04 -21.10
CA GLU A 67 5.65 -7.48 -21.39
C GLU A 67 4.46 -7.98 -22.22
N LEU A 68 3.23 -7.59 -21.84
CA LEU A 68 2.03 -7.97 -22.57
C LEU A 68 1.98 -7.35 -23.97
N GLN A 69 2.42 -6.11 -24.14
CA GLN A 69 2.51 -5.47 -25.45
C GLN A 69 3.53 -6.20 -26.34
N ALA A 70 4.70 -6.53 -25.80
CA ALA A 70 5.71 -7.30 -26.53
C ALA A 70 5.16 -8.67 -26.94
N GLU A 71 4.43 -9.34 -26.04
CA GLU A 71 3.75 -10.61 -26.33
C GLU A 71 2.71 -10.48 -27.45
N ILE A 72 1.87 -9.44 -27.39
CA ILE A 72 0.89 -9.14 -28.45
C ILE A 72 1.58 -8.93 -29.80
N GLU A 73 2.67 -8.17 -29.82
CA GLU A 73 3.43 -7.91 -31.05
C GLU A 73 4.01 -9.18 -31.63
N ARG A 74 4.57 -10.07 -30.79
CA ARG A 74 5.06 -11.38 -31.24
C ARG A 74 3.95 -12.26 -31.76
N LEU A 75 2.80 -12.33 -31.07
CA LEU A 75 1.66 -13.12 -31.54
C LEU A 75 1.11 -12.63 -32.88
N LYS A 76 1.19 -11.33 -33.16
CA LYS A 76 0.70 -10.74 -34.42
C LYS A 76 1.68 -10.89 -35.58
N HIS A 77 2.97 -10.71 -35.31
CA HIS A 77 3.98 -10.54 -36.36
C HIS A 77 4.96 -11.72 -36.48
N ASP A 78 5.05 -12.60 -35.48
CA ASP A 78 5.88 -13.80 -35.50
C ASP A 78 5.00 -15.06 -35.64
N GLN A 79 4.91 -15.53 -36.88
CA GLN A 79 4.12 -16.71 -37.24
C GLN A 79 4.59 -17.98 -36.53
N ALA A 80 5.90 -18.14 -36.31
CA ALA A 80 6.45 -19.32 -35.64
C ALA A 80 6.07 -19.31 -34.15
N TYR A 81 6.15 -18.14 -33.52
CA TYR A 81 5.72 -17.95 -32.14
C TYR A 81 4.22 -18.20 -31.97
N LEU A 82 3.39 -17.68 -32.87
CA LEU A 82 1.94 -17.94 -32.86
C LEU A 82 1.62 -19.43 -33.00
N GLU A 83 2.29 -20.13 -33.92
CA GLU A 83 2.11 -21.59 -34.11
C GLU A 83 2.55 -22.38 -32.87
N GLN A 84 3.66 -22.00 -32.24
CA GLN A 84 4.13 -22.60 -30.99
C GLN A 84 3.07 -22.44 -29.89
N VAL A 85 2.58 -21.22 -29.67
CA VAL A 85 1.55 -20.94 -28.64
C VAL A 85 0.25 -21.68 -28.94
N ALA A 86 -0.17 -21.74 -30.21
CA ALA A 86 -1.36 -22.48 -30.63
C ALA A 86 -1.25 -23.98 -30.32
N ARG A 87 -0.08 -24.58 -30.53
CA ARG A 87 0.18 -25.99 -30.25
C ARG A 87 0.32 -26.27 -28.76
N GLU A 88 1.13 -25.47 -28.04
CA GLU A 88 1.45 -25.72 -26.64
C GLU A 88 0.32 -25.34 -25.68
N LYS A 89 -0.30 -24.16 -25.85
CA LYS A 89 -1.35 -23.68 -24.94
C LYS A 89 -2.74 -24.20 -25.29
N TYR A 90 -3.01 -24.43 -26.58
CA TYR A 90 -4.36 -24.75 -27.06
C TYR A 90 -4.47 -26.11 -27.76
N GLY A 91 -3.37 -26.84 -27.96
CA GLY A 91 -3.39 -28.14 -28.63
C GLY A 91 -3.86 -28.09 -30.08
N LEU A 92 -3.78 -26.92 -30.73
CA LEU A 92 -4.28 -26.74 -32.08
C LEU A 92 -3.34 -27.36 -33.12
N LEU A 93 -3.93 -27.93 -34.17
CA LEU A 93 -3.27 -28.62 -35.26
C LEU A 93 -3.65 -27.96 -36.58
N LYS A 94 -2.77 -28.03 -37.58
CA LYS A 94 -3.16 -27.65 -38.95
C LYS A 94 -4.20 -28.65 -39.48
N LYS A 95 -4.98 -28.23 -40.49
CA LYS A 95 -6.05 -29.06 -41.07
C LYS A 95 -5.57 -30.43 -41.56
N ASN A 96 -4.28 -30.56 -41.87
CA ASN A 96 -3.63 -31.76 -42.38
C ASN A 96 -2.81 -32.52 -41.32
N GLU A 97 -2.93 -32.18 -40.04
CA GLU A 97 -2.19 -32.80 -38.93
C GLU A 97 -3.14 -33.63 -38.04
N ARG A 98 -2.61 -34.69 -37.40
CA ARG A 98 -3.35 -35.57 -36.48
C ARG A 98 -2.51 -35.86 -35.25
N VAL A 99 -3.13 -35.91 -34.07
CA VAL A 99 -2.50 -36.32 -32.82
C VAL A 99 -2.64 -37.83 -32.64
N PHE A 100 -1.54 -38.48 -32.26
CA PHE A 100 -1.52 -39.89 -31.86
C PHE A 100 -1.27 -39.93 -30.35
N ASP A 101 -2.21 -40.50 -29.60
CA ASP A 101 -2.08 -40.74 -28.15
C ASP A 101 -1.89 -42.23 -27.91
N PHE A 102 -0.68 -42.63 -27.52
CA PHE A 102 -0.30 -44.02 -27.30
C PHE A 102 -0.72 -44.53 -25.90
N SER A 103 -1.43 -43.73 -25.11
CA SER A 103 -1.85 -44.08 -23.76
C SER A 103 -3.09 -45.00 -23.70
N LYS A 104 -3.74 -45.26 -24.85
CA LYS A 104 -5.00 -46.03 -24.94
C LYS A 104 -4.89 -47.39 -25.63
N ASP A 105 -3.73 -47.77 -26.15
CA ASP A 105 -3.57 -49.01 -26.93
C ASP A 105 -3.24 -50.24 -26.06
N GLY A 106 -3.87 -50.36 -24.88
CA GLY A 106 -3.51 -51.35 -23.85
C GLY A 106 -4.65 -51.95 -23.04
N ASP A 107 -5.88 -52.03 -23.59
CA ASP A 107 -6.97 -52.86 -23.05
C ASP A 107 -7.35 -53.98 -24.05
#